data_AF-A0AAD1SM80-F1
#
_entry.id   AF-A0AAD1SM80-F1
#
_cell.length_a   1.000
_cell.length_b   1.000
_cell.length_c   1.000
_cell.angle_alpha   90.00
_cell.angle_beta   90.00
_cell.angle_gamma   90.00
#
_symmetry.space_group_name_H-M   'P 1'
#
loop_
_entity.id
_entity.type
_entity.pdbx_description
1 polymer ?
#
loop_
_entity_poly.entity_id
_entity_poly.type
_entity_poly.pdbx_seq_one_letter_code
_entity_poly.pdbx_strand_id
1 'polypeptide(L)'
;KKDSGTNALPVQTPVKVVTCFQFKGQQQVMGYFNGRSMWQQEFIDSDSLELFTDASVAVSTWSTYVRAWNEWFKFNQSNNKDPFGEDKESAIQFTLVSMQKGFSKSKLACSLAGVDFFRKLCECKPIKQYFIVNQLVRGYRRASRVRDNRKPISFKVLSQLFVVLEEVCYSEYEVVLIRCSFIIAFFAALRISELVAKNQEDQGLKNWSGNRSSKFMDVIRIFWKGI
;
A
#
# COMPACT_ATOMS: atom_id res chain seq x y z
N LYS A 1 58.78 28.38 36.95
CA LYS A 1 58.13 28.32 35.62
C LYS A 1 58.22 26.87 35.15
N LYS A 2 57.13 26.12 35.29
CA LYS A 2 57.01 24.72 34.92
C LYS A 2 55.69 24.56 34.18
N ASP A 3 55.76 23.93 33.03
CA ASP A 3 54.67 23.67 32.10
C ASP A 3 53.64 22.69 32.70
N SER A 4 52.36 22.97 32.45
CA SER A 4 51.26 22.02 32.62
C SER A 4 50.33 22.14 31.43
N GLY A 5 50.48 21.22 30.48
CA GLY A 5 49.51 21.00 29.42
C GLY A 5 48.32 20.21 29.95
N THR A 6 47.12 20.65 29.58
CA THR A 6 45.91 19.82 29.59
C THR A 6 45.11 20.17 28.34
N ASN A 7 45.21 19.30 27.33
CA ASN A 7 44.35 19.32 26.15
C ASN A 7 42.92 18.92 26.59
N ALA A 8 42.01 19.88 26.64
CA ALA A 8 40.57 19.59 26.74
C ALA A 8 40.02 19.36 25.33
N LEU A 9 39.58 18.12 25.07
CA LEU A 9 38.79 17.74 23.90
C LEU A 9 37.53 18.64 23.80
N PRO A 10 37.06 18.98 22.59
CA PRO A 10 35.80 19.70 22.44
C PRO A 10 34.67 18.83 22.98
N VAL A 11 33.99 19.36 23.99
CA VAL A 11 32.74 18.83 24.55
C VAL A 11 31.77 18.61 23.38
N GLN A 12 31.46 17.35 23.09
CA GLN A 12 30.36 16.99 22.22
C GLN A 12 29.07 17.53 22.87
N THR A 13 28.58 18.66 22.35
CA THR A 13 27.24 19.14 22.65
C THR A 13 26.25 18.06 22.19
N PRO A 14 25.25 17.69 23.01
CA PRO A 14 24.31 16.66 22.64
C PRO A 14 23.57 17.10 21.37
N VAL A 15 23.65 16.26 20.34
CA VAL A 15 22.81 16.34 19.15
C VAL A 15 21.37 16.47 19.65
N LYS A 16 20.76 17.64 19.46
CA LYS A 16 19.33 17.84 19.68
C LYS A 16 18.63 16.84 18.75
N VAL A 17 18.17 15.74 19.33
CA VAL A 17 17.25 14.82 18.66
C VAL A 17 16.05 15.66 18.27
N VAL A 18 15.88 15.84 16.96
CA VAL A 18 14.76 16.57 16.37
C VAL A 18 13.51 15.79 16.75
N THR A 19 12.82 16.25 17.79
CA THR A 19 11.50 15.74 18.16
C THR A 19 10.55 16.08 17.02
N CYS A 20 10.34 15.11 16.14
CA CYS A 20 9.32 15.15 15.10
C CYS A 20 7.94 15.40 15.76
N PHE A 21 7.29 16.47 15.31
CA PHE A 21 5.89 16.84 15.56
C PHE A 21 5.51 17.32 16.98
N GLN A 22 5.81 18.57 17.30
CA GLN A 22 4.81 19.38 18.01
C GLN A 22 3.76 19.84 16.99
N PHE A 23 2.66 19.09 16.86
CA PHE A 23 1.40 19.67 16.41
C PHE A 23 0.98 20.67 17.50
N LYS A 24 1.44 21.92 17.40
CA LYS A 24 1.04 23.00 18.30
C LYS A 24 -0.47 23.18 18.20
N GLY A 25 -1.20 22.69 19.20
CA GLY A 25 -2.43 23.32 19.69
C GLY A 25 -3.61 23.46 18.73
N GLN A 26 -3.59 22.87 17.53
CA GLN A 26 -4.76 22.87 16.66
C GLN A 26 -5.33 21.45 16.57
N GLN A 27 -6.42 21.25 17.29
CA GLN A 27 -7.44 20.28 16.91
C GLN A 27 -7.90 20.62 15.48
N GLN A 28 -7.19 20.12 14.47
CA GLN A 28 -7.72 20.17 13.12
C GLN A 28 -8.75 19.06 13.00
N VAL A 29 -10.00 19.48 13.17
CA VAL A 29 -11.19 18.70 12.92
C VAL A 29 -11.16 18.25 11.45
N MET A 30 -11.21 16.93 11.25
CA MET A 30 -11.68 16.23 10.03
C MET A 30 -11.08 16.67 8.68
N GLY A 31 -9.97 16.05 8.31
CA GLY A 31 -9.56 15.87 6.91
C GLY A 31 -8.84 14.54 6.76
N TYR A 32 -9.23 13.72 5.79
CA TYR A 32 -8.50 12.49 5.46
C TYR A 32 -7.05 12.85 5.15
N PHE A 33 -6.09 12.19 5.80
CA PHE A 33 -4.67 12.34 5.48
C PHE A 33 -4.46 11.91 4.03
N ASN A 34 -4.03 12.81 3.17
CA ASN A 34 -3.80 12.53 1.74
C ASN A 34 -2.33 12.19 1.44
N GLY A 35 -1.49 12.04 2.47
CA GLY A 35 -0.04 11.85 2.33
C GLY A 35 0.75 13.15 2.21
N ARG A 36 0.15 14.20 1.62
CA ARG A 36 0.83 15.46 1.28
C ARG A 36 0.96 16.39 2.47
N SER A 37 -0.04 16.46 3.34
CA SER A 37 -0.04 17.37 4.49
C SER A 37 0.93 17.01 5.63
N MET A 38 1.86 16.05 5.43
CA MET A 38 2.77 15.59 6.49
C MET A 38 3.94 16.54 6.74
N TRP A 39 4.31 17.36 5.74
CA TRP A 39 5.61 18.05 5.68
C TRP A 39 5.53 19.55 5.96
N GLN A 40 4.52 20.01 6.71
CA GLN A 40 4.29 21.43 7.00
C GLN A 40 5.24 22.01 8.07
N GLN A 41 6.57 21.92 7.88
CA GLN A 41 7.55 22.66 8.69
C GLN A 41 8.30 23.72 7.86
N GLU A 42 8.58 24.87 8.50
CA GLU A 42 9.16 26.09 7.90
C GLU A 42 10.67 26.03 7.55
N PHE A 43 11.31 24.86 7.47
CA PHE A 43 12.79 24.79 7.39
C PHE A 43 13.38 23.95 6.25
N ILE A 44 12.57 23.17 5.55
CA ILE A 44 12.96 22.42 4.35
C ILE A 44 12.00 22.85 3.25
N ASP A 45 12.50 23.09 2.03
CA ASP A 45 11.64 23.33 0.87
C ASP A 45 10.64 22.15 0.73
N SER A 46 9.43 22.39 1.25
CA SER A 46 8.42 21.37 1.52
C SER A 46 8.02 20.68 0.21
N ASP A 47 7.97 21.45 -0.87
CA ASP A 47 7.61 20.99 -2.21
C ASP A 47 8.63 19.98 -2.78
N SER A 48 9.94 20.22 -2.59
CA SER A 48 10.98 19.29 -3.05
C SER A 48 11.00 18.00 -2.23
N LEU A 49 10.86 18.08 -0.91
CA LEU A 49 10.80 16.90 -0.04
C LEU A 49 9.56 16.05 -0.34
N GLU A 50 8.41 16.70 -0.57
CA GLU A 50 7.17 16.06 -1.01
C GLU A 50 7.35 15.34 -2.34
N LEU A 51 7.91 16.01 -3.35
CA LEU A 51 8.12 15.42 -4.67
C LEU A 51 8.97 14.14 -4.60
N PHE A 52 10.10 14.18 -3.87
CA PHE A 52 11.00 13.02 -3.79
C PHE A 52 10.47 11.91 -2.88
N THR A 53 9.69 12.24 -1.84
CA THR A 53 9.05 11.22 -1.00
C THR A 53 7.89 10.54 -1.73
N ASP A 54 7.08 11.27 -2.49
CA ASP A 54 6.02 10.72 -3.34
C ASP A 54 6.63 9.83 -4.44
N ALA A 55 7.73 10.26 -5.05
CA ALA A 55 8.45 9.50 -6.07
C ALA A 55 9.20 8.27 -5.51
N SER A 56 9.43 8.18 -4.20
CA SER A 56 10.17 7.07 -3.58
C SER A 56 9.45 5.72 -3.67
N VAL A 57 8.14 5.73 -3.94
CA VAL A 57 7.32 4.53 -4.09
C VAL A 57 6.37 4.66 -5.27
N ALA A 58 5.93 3.52 -5.83
CA ALA A 58 4.92 3.55 -6.89
C ALA A 58 3.61 4.21 -6.41
N VAL A 59 2.91 4.94 -7.29
CA VAL A 59 1.65 5.65 -6.97
C VAL A 59 0.59 4.74 -6.33
N SER A 60 0.49 3.49 -6.78
CA SER A 60 -0.42 2.48 -6.21
C SER A 60 -0.02 2.07 -4.78
N THR A 61 1.28 1.98 -4.51
CA THR A 61 1.83 1.72 -3.18
C THR A 61 1.58 2.90 -2.26
N TRP A 62 1.82 4.14 -2.73
CA TRP A 62 1.52 5.37 -1.99
C TRP A 62 0.07 5.43 -1.53
N SER A 63 -0.88 5.27 -2.47
CA SER A 63 -2.31 5.24 -2.16
C SER A 63 -2.67 4.18 -1.11
N THR A 64 -2.04 3.00 -1.21
CA THR A 64 -2.26 1.93 -0.23
C THR A 64 -1.70 2.27 1.15
N TYR A 65 -0.52 2.88 1.20
CA TYR A 65 0.11 3.32 2.45
C TYR A 65 -0.69 4.44 3.10
N VAL A 66 -1.09 5.45 2.35
CA VAL A 66 -1.94 6.56 2.84
C VAL A 66 -3.24 6.01 3.43
N ARG A 67 -3.88 5.04 2.77
CA ARG A 67 -5.07 4.38 3.33
C ARG A 67 -4.76 3.68 4.65
N ALA A 68 -3.66 2.93 4.73
CA ALA A 68 -3.24 2.25 5.95
C ALA A 68 -2.96 3.24 7.10
N TRP A 69 -2.32 4.36 6.78
CA TRP A 69 -2.07 5.44 7.74
C TRP A 69 -3.35 6.03 8.28
N ASN A 70 -4.33 6.32 7.42
CA ASN A 70 -5.63 6.81 7.84
C ASN A 70 -6.34 5.82 8.77
N GLU A 71 -6.26 4.51 8.49
CA GLU A 71 -6.82 3.48 9.37
C GLU A 71 -6.15 3.49 10.75
N TRP A 72 -4.82 3.61 10.79
CA TRP A 72 -4.04 3.73 12.02
C TRP A 72 -4.33 5.00 12.80
N PHE A 73 -4.38 6.15 12.12
CA PHE A 73 -4.67 7.44 12.72
C PHE A 73 -6.05 7.45 13.37
N LYS A 74 -7.09 7.01 12.63
CA LYS A 74 -8.45 6.88 13.16
C LYS A 74 -8.52 5.94 14.36
N PHE A 75 -7.80 4.82 14.31
CA PHE A 75 -7.73 3.88 15.43
C PHE A 75 -7.13 4.53 16.69
N ASN A 76 -6.01 5.23 16.58
CA ASN A 76 -5.37 5.89 17.73
C ASN A 76 -6.21 7.04 18.26
N GLN A 77 -6.80 7.85 17.37
CA GLN A 77 -7.73 8.91 17.75
C GLN A 77 -8.92 8.36 18.55
N SER A 78 -9.54 7.26 18.10
CA SER A 78 -10.66 6.63 18.83
C SER A 78 -10.29 6.08 20.20
N ASN A 79 -9.00 5.79 20.44
CA ASN A 79 -8.50 5.29 21.71
C ASN A 79 -7.85 6.40 22.57
N ASN A 80 -7.94 7.66 22.16
CA ASN A 80 -7.26 8.81 22.78
C ASN A 80 -5.74 8.60 22.92
N LYS A 81 -5.12 8.00 21.90
CA LYS A 81 -3.69 7.74 21.84
C LYS A 81 -3.03 8.54 20.73
N ASP A 82 -1.75 8.83 20.91
CA ASP A 82 -0.92 9.47 19.89
C ASP A 82 -0.50 8.46 18.80
N PRO A 83 -0.85 8.67 17.53
CA PRO A 83 -0.42 7.83 16.41
C PRO A 83 1.10 7.71 16.24
N PHE A 84 1.87 8.68 16.72
CA PHE A 84 3.34 8.68 16.66
C PHE A 84 4.01 8.19 17.94
N GLY A 85 3.25 8.05 19.03
CA GLY A 85 3.77 7.58 20.31
C GLY A 85 4.46 6.21 20.23
N GLU A 86 5.37 5.94 21.16
CA GLU A 86 6.07 4.65 21.29
C GLU A 86 5.28 3.57 22.04
N ASP A 87 3.94 3.65 21.99
CA ASP A 87 3.08 2.72 22.70
C ASP A 87 2.99 1.36 21.99
N LYS A 88 3.67 0.37 22.57
CA LYS A 88 3.59 -1.03 22.15
C LYS A 88 2.15 -1.56 22.18
N GLU A 89 1.31 -1.10 23.10
CA GLU A 89 -0.06 -1.59 23.24
C GLU A 89 -0.92 -1.19 22.04
N SER A 90 -0.78 0.05 21.55
CA SER A 90 -1.45 0.52 20.33
C SER A 90 -1.11 -0.34 19.11
N ALA A 91 0.16 -0.70 18.95
CA ALA A 91 0.63 -1.56 17.87
C ALA A 91 0.00 -2.97 17.94
N ILE A 92 -0.09 -3.55 19.14
CA ILE A 92 -0.73 -4.85 19.38
C ILE A 92 -2.22 -4.78 19.08
N GLN A 93 -2.91 -3.81 19.68
CA GLN A 93 -4.36 -3.68 19.57
C GLN A 93 -4.81 -3.40 18.14
N PHE A 94 -4.12 -2.51 17.42
CA PHE A 94 -4.39 -2.27 16.01
C PHE A 94 -4.23 -3.54 15.17
N THR A 95 -3.17 -4.32 15.43
CA THR A 95 -2.91 -5.58 14.72
C THR A 95 -4.04 -6.58 14.99
N LEU A 96 -4.47 -6.73 16.24
CA LEU A 96 -5.56 -7.62 16.64
C LEU A 96 -6.90 -7.19 16.03
N VAL A 97 -7.25 -5.92 16.12
CA VAL A 97 -8.48 -5.37 15.53
C VAL A 97 -8.49 -5.57 14.01
N SER A 98 -7.35 -5.39 13.35
CA SER A 98 -7.23 -5.64 11.91
C SER A 98 -7.44 -7.12 11.55
N MET A 99 -6.96 -8.03 12.38
CA MET A 99 -7.20 -9.48 12.21
C MET A 99 -8.66 -9.85 12.45
N GLN A 100 -9.29 -9.28 13.49
CA GLN A 100 -10.70 -9.48 13.82
C GLN A 100 -11.64 -8.93 12.74
N LYS A 101 -11.27 -7.82 12.09
CA LYS A 101 -11.94 -7.29 10.89
C LYS A 101 -11.83 -8.20 9.66
N GLY A 102 -11.14 -9.34 9.75
CA GLY A 102 -11.02 -10.30 8.65
C GLY A 102 -10.06 -9.86 7.55
N PHE A 103 -9.04 -9.06 7.86
CA PHE A 103 -8.05 -8.66 6.85
C PHE A 103 -7.34 -9.89 6.29
N SER A 104 -7.26 -10.00 4.97
CA SER A 104 -6.42 -11.04 4.36
C SER A 104 -4.95 -10.87 4.79
N LYS A 105 -4.19 -11.97 4.75
CA LYS A 105 -2.75 -11.96 5.07
C LYS A 105 -1.98 -10.85 4.33
N SER A 106 -2.29 -10.68 3.04
CA SER A 106 -1.70 -9.64 2.20
C SER A 106 -2.15 -8.25 2.63
N LYS A 107 -3.45 -8.05 2.89
CA LYS A 107 -4.00 -6.76 3.35
C LYS A 107 -3.41 -6.34 4.70
N LEU A 108 -3.31 -7.26 5.65
CA LEU A 108 -2.70 -7.00 6.96
C LEU A 108 -1.22 -6.62 6.81
N ALA A 109 -0.44 -7.40 6.07
CA ALA A 109 0.98 -7.12 5.86
C ALA A 109 1.20 -5.76 5.16
N CYS A 110 0.35 -5.44 4.19
CA CYS A 110 0.40 -4.17 3.47
C CYS A 110 0.00 -2.99 4.38
N SER A 111 -1.04 -3.15 5.21
CA SER A 111 -1.45 -2.15 6.18
C SER A 111 -0.32 -1.84 7.18
N LEU A 112 0.26 -2.87 7.81
CA LEU A 112 1.39 -2.69 8.73
C LEU A 112 2.63 -2.09 8.05
N ALA A 113 2.88 -2.41 6.77
CA ALA A 113 3.98 -1.80 6.02
C ALA A 113 3.76 -0.31 5.76
N GLY A 114 2.53 0.09 5.40
CA GLY A 114 2.21 1.51 5.19
C GLY A 114 2.32 2.33 6.48
N VAL A 115 1.89 1.77 7.61
CA VAL A 115 2.06 2.46 8.90
C VAL A 115 3.53 2.57 9.29
N ASP A 116 4.31 1.49 9.13
CA ASP A 116 5.75 1.53 9.38
C ASP A 116 6.49 2.52 8.47
N PHE A 117 6.05 2.69 7.22
CA PHE A 117 6.63 3.64 6.29
C PHE A 117 6.54 5.08 6.83
N PHE A 118 5.34 5.54 7.18
CA PHE A 118 5.17 6.89 7.73
C PHE A 118 5.80 7.05 9.12
N ARG A 119 5.76 6.03 9.98
CA ARG A 119 6.47 6.10 11.26
C ARG A 119 7.98 6.27 11.04
N LYS A 120 8.58 5.53 10.10
CA LYS A 120 10.00 5.69 9.76
C LYS A 120 10.31 7.06 9.17
N LEU A 121 9.44 7.59 8.31
CA LEU A 121 9.60 8.94 7.76
C LEU A 121 9.61 10.00 8.87
N CYS A 122 8.83 9.81 9.93
CA CYS A 122 8.83 10.67 11.11
C CYS A 122 9.88 10.28 12.17
N GLU A 123 10.86 9.45 11.82
CA GLU A 123 11.90 8.93 12.72
C GLU A 123 11.36 8.20 13.97
N CYS A 124 10.11 7.74 13.90
CA CYS A 124 9.46 6.97 14.95
C CYS A 124 9.72 5.48 14.79
N LYS A 125 9.68 4.78 15.92
CA LYS A 125 9.83 3.33 15.99
C LYS A 125 8.75 2.59 15.16
N PRO A 126 9.10 1.72 14.20
CA PRO A 126 8.11 0.95 13.43
C PRO A 126 7.40 -0.11 14.27
N ILE A 127 6.13 -0.36 13.97
CA ILE A 127 5.26 -1.34 14.65
C ILE A 127 5.82 -2.76 14.53
N LYS A 128 6.34 -3.15 13.35
CA LYS A 128 6.91 -4.50 13.17
C LYS A 128 8.23 -4.72 13.92
N GLN A 129 8.78 -3.72 14.60
CA GLN A 129 9.92 -3.93 15.50
C GLN A 129 9.51 -4.63 16.80
N TYR A 130 8.25 -4.53 17.21
CA TYR A 130 7.78 -5.24 18.40
C TYR A 130 7.62 -6.73 18.12
N PHE A 131 8.36 -7.55 18.87
CA PHE A 131 8.38 -9.01 18.69
C PHE A 131 6.99 -9.65 18.74
N ILE A 132 6.14 -9.19 19.66
CA ILE A 132 4.77 -9.71 19.82
C ILE A 132 3.90 -9.47 18.58
N VAL A 133 4.04 -8.32 17.91
CA VAL A 133 3.32 -8.02 16.66
C VAL A 133 3.72 -9.02 15.58
N ASN A 134 5.03 -9.32 15.47
CA ASN A 134 5.52 -10.34 14.55
C ASN A 134 4.96 -11.73 14.88
N GLN A 135 4.84 -12.08 16.16
CA GLN A 135 4.24 -13.36 16.56
C GLN A 135 2.75 -13.43 16.23
N LEU A 136 2.00 -12.35 16.45
CA LEU A 136 0.59 -12.28 16.06
C LEU A 136 0.42 -12.48 14.56
N VAL A 137 1.19 -11.76 13.74
CA VAL A 137 1.12 -11.88 12.26
C VAL A 137 1.49 -13.29 11.82
N ARG A 138 2.52 -13.90 12.43
CA ARG A 138 2.94 -15.28 12.15
C ARG A 138 1.85 -16.29 12.53
N GLY A 139 1.23 -16.12 13.71
CA GLY A 139 0.13 -16.95 14.19
C GLY A 139 -1.08 -16.86 13.27
N TYR A 140 -1.50 -15.64 12.94
CA TYR A 140 -2.61 -15.37 12.02
C TYR A 140 -2.38 -16.01 10.64
N ARG A 141 -1.15 -15.93 10.12
CA ARG A 141 -0.78 -16.57 8.85
C ARG A 141 -0.94 -18.09 8.89
N ARG A 142 -0.59 -18.73 10.01
CA ARG A 142 -0.70 -20.20 10.18
C ARG A 142 -2.14 -20.64 10.38
N ALA A 143 -2.92 -19.88 11.14
CA ALA A 143 -4.34 -20.15 11.36
C ALA A 143 -5.16 -19.98 10.07
N SER A 144 -4.84 -18.96 9.25
CA SER A 144 -5.50 -18.69 7.98
C SER A 144 -4.86 -19.49 6.81
N ARG A 145 -4.87 -20.82 6.91
CA ARG A 145 -4.48 -21.72 5.79
C ARG A 145 -5.63 -21.84 4.80
N VAL A 146 -5.89 -20.77 4.05
CA VAL A 146 -6.64 -20.88 2.79
C VAL A 146 -5.69 -21.42 1.74
N ARG A 147 -6.00 -22.60 1.20
CA ARG A 147 -5.28 -23.18 0.05
C ARG A 147 -5.64 -22.35 -1.17
N ASP A 148 -4.62 -21.91 -1.92
CA ASP A 148 -4.86 -21.26 -3.20
C ASP A 148 -5.40 -22.33 -4.15
N ASN A 149 -6.70 -22.26 -4.45
CA ASN A 149 -7.39 -23.21 -5.33
C ASN A 149 -7.38 -22.76 -6.79
N ARG A 150 -6.68 -21.66 -7.11
CA ARG A 150 -6.52 -21.22 -8.50
C ARG A 150 -5.78 -22.32 -9.26
N LYS A 151 -6.45 -22.86 -10.27
CA LYS A 151 -5.84 -23.82 -11.20
C LYS A 151 -5.17 -23.00 -12.30
N PRO A 152 -3.97 -23.37 -12.75
CA PRO A 152 -3.38 -22.74 -13.92
C PRO A 152 -4.37 -22.81 -15.07
N ILE A 153 -4.51 -21.71 -15.81
CA ILE A 153 -5.31 -21.70 -17.04
C ILE A 153 -4.73 -22.78 -17.93
N SER A 154 -5.58 -23.70 -18.37
CA SER A 154 -5.19 -24.74 -19.32
C SER A 154 -5.59 -24.31 -20.72
N PHE A 155 -4.92 -24.87 -21.73
CA PHE A 155 -5.28 -24.65 -23.12
C PHE A 155 -6.77 -24.95 -23.39
N LYS A 156 -7.32 -25.96 -22.71
CA LYS A 156 -8.75 -26.31 -22.78
C LYS A 156 -9.67 -25.19 -22.26
N VAL A 157 -9.30 -24.52 -21.17
CA VAL A 157 -10.07 -23.39 -20.63
C VAL A 157 -9.96 -22.20 -21.59
N LEU A 158 -8.77 -21.96 -22.15
CA LEU A 158 -8.54 -20.91 -23.13
C LEU A 158 -9.40 -21.11 -24.40
N SER A 159 -9.46 -22.34 -24.94
CA SER A 159 -10.26 -22.65 -26.12
C SER A 159 -11.76 -22.49 -25.86
N GLN A 160 -12.24 -22.86 -24.68
CA GLN A 160 -13.64 -22.64 -24.28
C GLN A 160 -13.98 -21.15 -24.17
N LEU A 161 -13.03 -20.34 -23.71
CA LEU A 161 -13.20 -18.89 -23.62
C LEU A 161 -13.41 -18.25 -25.00
N PHE A 162 -12.72 -18.75 -26.03
CA PHE A 162 -12.84 -18.24 -27.40
C PHE A 162 -14.22 -18.46 -28.02
N VAL A 163 -14.93 -19.51 -27.62
CA VAL A 163 -16.32 -19.76 -28.04
C VAL A 163 -17.24 -18.72 -27.42
N VAL A 164 -17.11 -18.48 -26.11
CA VAL A 164 -17.96 -17.53 -25.38
C VAL A 164 -17.70 -16.08 -25.80
N LEU A 165 -16.48 -15.75 -26.22
CA LEU A 165 -16.14 -14.40 -26.65
C LEU A 165 -16.97 -13.89 -27.83
N GLU A 166 -17.31 -14.78 -28.78
CA GLU A 166 -18.14 -14.41 -29.93
C GLU A 166 -19.56 -13.97 -29.52
N GLU A 167 -20.07 -14.47 -28.38
CA GLU A 167 -21.40 -14.11 -27.88
C GLU A 167 -21.39 -12.83 -27.00
N VAL A 168 -20.22 -12.46 -26.47
CA VAL A 168 -20.08 -11.37 -25.48
C VAL A 168 -19.58 -10.06 -26.10
N CYS A 169 -18.77 -10.14 -27.16
CA CYS A 169 -18.17 -8.97 -27.80
C CYS A 169 -19.14 -8.29 -28.78
N TYR A 170 -18.99 -6.98 -28.97
CA TYR A 170 -19.89 -6.17 -29.80
C TYR A 170 -19.50 -6.15 -31.28
N SER A 171 -18.22 -6.41 -31.59
CA SER A 171 -17.69 -6.36 -32.96
C SER A 171 -16.65 -7.46 -33.19
N GLU A 172 -16.46 -7.85 -34.45
CA GLU A 172 -15.39 -8.79 -34.83
C GLU A 172 -14.00 -8.26 -34.42
N TYR A 173 -13.80 -6.95 -34.47
CA TYR A 173 -12.57 -6.32 -34.00
C TYR A 173 -12.30 -6.62 -32.53
N GLU A 174 -13.29 -6.45 -31.65
CA GLU A 174 -13.14 -6.77 -30.23
C GLU A 174 -12.84 -8.25 -30.01
N VAL A 175 -13.54 -9.14 -30.72
CA VAL A 175 -13.30 -10.60 -30.64
C VAL A 175 -11.85 -10.92 -30.95
N VAL A 176 -11.32 -10.39 -32.07
CA VAL A 176 -9.92 -10.63 -32.47
C VAL A 176 -8.95 -10.02 -31.48
N LEU A 177 -9.17 -8.78 -31.05
CA LEU A 177 -8.30 -8.08 -30.08
C LEU A 177 -8.18 -8.86 -28.77
N ILE A 178 -9.31 -9.34 -28.24
CA ILE A 178 -9.35 -10.05 -26.97
C ILE A 178 -8.77 -11.46 -27.11
N ARG A 179 -9.02 -12.15 -28.23
CA ARG A 179 -8.38 -13.44 -28.54
C ARG A 179 -6.85 -13.30 -28.56
N CYS A 180 -6.33 -12.35 -29.33
CA CYS A 180 -4.89 -12.07 -29.39
C CYS A 180 -4.33 -11.78 -28.00
N SER A 181 -5.02 -10.94 -27.22
CA SER A 181 -4.63 -10.59 -25.85
C SER A 181 -4.52 -11.82 -24.93
N PHE A 182 -5.49 -12.74 -24.98
CA PHE A 182 -5.46 -13.96 -24.17
C PHE A 182 -4.40 -14.96 -24.63
N ILE A 183 -4.17 -15.10 -25.94
CA ILE A 183 -3.10 -15.94 -26.49
C ILE A 183 -1.74 -15.41 -26.01
N ILE A 184 -1.50 -14.12 -26.18
CA ILE A 184 -0.24 -13.48 -25.75
C ILE A 184 -0.05 -13.63 -24.24
N ALA A 185 -1.07 -13.32 -23.43
CA ALA A 185 -1.00 -13.48 -21.99
C ALA A 185 -0.70 -14.93 -21.56
N PHE A 186 -1.30 -15.91 -22.22
CA PHE A 186 -1.11 -17.32 -21.92
C PHE A 186 0.30 -17.82 -22.27
N PHE A 187 0.80 -17.54 -23.48
CA PHE A 187 2.10 -18.05 -23.94
C PHE A 187 3.29 -17.26 -23.42
N ALA A 188 3.14 -15.95 -23.21
CA ALA A 188 4.19 -15.10 -22.65
C ALA A 188 4.12 -15.00 -21.12
N ALA A 189 3.15 -15.67 -20.48
CA ALA A 189 2.93 -15.63 -19.04
C ALA A 189 2.83 -14.20 -18.44
N LEU A 190 2.25 -13.28 -19.22
CA LEU A 190 2.17 -11.86 -18.85
C LEU A 190 1.06 -11.60 -17.83
N ARG A 191 1.22 -10.54 -17.04
CA ARG A 191 0.15 -9.95 -16.19
C ARG A 191 -0.66 -8.85 -16.91
N ILE A 192 -1.87 -8.48 -16.44
CA ILE A 192 -2.72 -7.46 -17.11
C ILE A 192 -1.93 -6.18 -17.19
N SER A 193 -1.26 -5.87 -16.08
CA SER A 193 -0.42 -4.69 -15.94
C SER A 193 0.77 -4.66 -16.90
N GLU A 194 1.13 -5.80 -17.50
CA GLU A 194 2.21 -5.94 -18.47
C GLU A 194 1.65 -5.98 -19.90
N LEU A 195 0.42 -6.49 -20.09
CA LEU A 195 -0.27 -6.54 -21.38
C LEU A 195 -0.91 -5.19 -21.77
N VAL A 196 -1.38 -4.43 -20.79
CA VAL A 196 -2.00 -3.12 -21.00
C VAL A 196 -0.95 -2.03 -20.83
N ALA A 197 -0.65 -1.33 -21.92
CA ALA A 197 0.19 -0.13 -21.87
C ALA A 197 -0.47 0.92 -20.97
N LYS A 198 0.29 1.48 -20.03
CA LYS A 198 -0.16 2.63 -19.24
C LYS A 198 -0.03 3.90 -20.10
N ASN A 199 -1.02 4.19 -20.93
CA ASN A 199 -1.10 5.52 -21.53
C ASN A 199 -1.43 6.53 -20.43
N GLN A 200 -0.58 7.55 -20.27
CA GLN A 200 -0.80 8.62 -19.30
C GLN A 200 -2.00 9.51 -19.66
N GLU A 201 -2.46 9.44 -20.92
CA GLU A 201 -3.55 10.29 -21.45
C GLU A 201 -4.85 9.51 -21.75
N ASP A 202 -4.84 8.18 -21.81
CA ASP A 202 -6.04 7.42 -22.16
C ASP A 202 -6.90 7.06 -20.95
N GLN A 203 -8.02 7.76 -20.84
CA GLN A 203 -9.21 7.33 -20.11
C GLN A 203 -9.97 6.19 -20.83
N GLY A 204 -9.39 5.56 -21.85
CA GLY A 204 -10.07 4.63 -22.76
C GLY A 204 -10.76 3.44 -22.09
N LEU A 205 -10.22 2.93 -20.97
CA LEU A 205 -10.86 1.87 -20.17
C LEU A 205 -11.66 2.40 -18.96
N LYS A 206 -11.47 3.67 -18.57
CA LYS A 206 -12.22 4.30 -17.47
C LYS A 206 -13.58 4.85 -17.93
N ASN A 207 -13.71 5.21 -19.20
CA ASN A 207 -14.93 5.76 -19.79
C ASN A 207 -15.88 4.70 -20.36
N TRP A 208 -15.64 3.41 -20.10
CA TRP A 208 -16.58 2.36 -20.45
C TRP A 208 -17.74 2.29 -19.44
N SER A 209 -18.49 3.38 -19.35
CA SER A 209 -19.69 3.52 -18.52
C SER A 209 -20.93 3.18 -19.35
N GLY A 210 -21.18 1.88 -19.50
CA GLY A 210 -22.46 1.36 -19.95
C GLY A 210 -22.94 0.29 -18.99
N ASN A 211 -24.24 0.23 -18.71
CA ASN A 211 -24.92 -0.69 -17.76
C ASN A 211 -24.66 -2.20 -17.96
N ARG A 212 -23.81 -2.61 -18.91
CA ARG A 212 -23.42 -4.01 -19.22
C ARG A 212 -21.92 -4.30 -19.08
N SER A 213 -21.12 -3.30 -18.70
CA SER A 213 -19.69 -3.39 -18.33
C SER A 213 -19.39 -4.46 -17.26
N SER A 214 -20.38 -4.85 -16.45
CA SER A 214 -20.24 -5.93 -15.47
C SER A 214 -19.83 -7.25 -16.12
N LYS A 215 -20.55 -7.75 -17.14
CA LYS A 215 -20.29 -9.10 -17.69
C LYS A 215 -18.89 -9.23 -18.30
N PHE A 216 -18.44 -8.21 -19.02
CA PHE A 216 -17.11 -8.20 -19.63
C PHE A 216 -16.00 -8.09 -18.57
N MET A 217 -16.13 -7.17 -17.62
CA MET A 217 -15.21 -7.08 -16.49
C MET A 217 -15.22 -8.34 -15.64
N ASP A 218 -16.34 -9.05 -15.57
CA ASP A 218 -16.46 -10.33 -14.89
C ASP A 218 -15.72 -11.44 -15.66
N VAL A 219 -15.79 -11.49 -17.00
CA VAL A 219 -14.99 -12.42 -17.83
C VAL A 219 -13.50 -12.15 -17.68
N ILE A 220 -13.07 -10.88 -17.75
CA ILE A 220 -11.67 -10.51 -17.50
C ILE A 220 -11.28 -10.89 -16.08
N ARG A 221 -12.08 -10.55 -15.06
CA ARG A 221 -11.80 -10.92 -13.66
C ARG A 221 -11.77 -12.43 -13.46
N ILE A 222 -12.59 -13.22 -14.15
CA ILE A 222 -12.59 -14.68 -14.05
C ILE A 222 -11.31 -15.25 -14.64
N PHE A 223 -10.93 -14.82 -15.86
CA PHE A 223 -9.68 -15.25 -16.48
C PHE A 223 -8.47 -14.83 -15.62
N TRP A 224 -8.47 -13.59 -15.15
CA TRP A 224 -7.33 -12.99 -14.47
C TRP A 224 -7.25 -13.23 -12.97
N LYS A 225 -8.32 -13.70 -12.33
CA LYS A 225 -8.24 -14.34 -11.02
C LYS A 225 -7.75 -15.78 -11.12
N GLY A 226 -7.67 -16.38 -12.31
CA GLY A 226 -7.17 -17.75 -12.51
C GLY A 226 -5.64 -17.83 -12.68
N ILE A 227 -5.01 -16.73 -13.10
CA ILE A 227 -3.55 -16.51 -13.11
C ILE A 227 -3.09 -16.01 -11.73
#